data_AF-A0A3M1DCH0-F1
#
_entry.id   AF-A0A3M1DCH0-F1
#
_cell.length_a   1.000
_cell.length_b   1.000
_cell.length_c   1.000
_cell.angle_alpha   90.00
_cell.angle_beta   90.00
_cell.angle_gamma   90.00
#
_symmetry.space_group_name_H-M   'P 1'
#
loop_
_entity.id
_entity.type
_entity.pdbx_description
1 polymer ?
#
loop_
_entity_poly.entity_id
_entity_poly.type
_entity_poly.pdbx_seq_one_letter_code
_entity_poly.pdbx_strand_id
1 'polypeptide(L)'
;MPKNTRRGGRNKKKGENGAPRRPRKGQASTGGSTVSRREGNKVSSVKAGAGRKRREAPLGREPQGGQIPEEILRLVHIVGIEVQGPVGEPMVVLKEEGGDRVVPIWIGPTEAQALYVGWRKIPTPRPLTPDLLLMVMRALGGSLERVVLTTVALNTYFARLEIRDSVGVLHTIDTRPSDAMALAVRAGVPLLATEEMLSRSGIHITQGSASSLGSQEEDTSPPDPSEGGGNPPGERN
;
A
#
# COMPACT_ATOMS: atom_id res chain seq x y z
N MET A 1 -35.06 21.86 58.83
CA MET A 1 -34.59 20.99 59.94
C MET A 1 -34.46 19.57 59.43
N PRO A 2 -33.56 18.69 59.93
CA PRO A 2 -32.15 18.85 60.34
C PRO A 2 -31.21 17.89 59.52
N LYS A 3 -29.95 18.24 59.24
CA LYS A 3 -28.68 17.97 59.98
C LYS A 3 -28.41 16.51 60.37
N ASN A 4 -27.28 15.95 59.89
CA ASN A 4 -26.16 15.45 60.73
C ASN A 4 -25.00 14.90 59.85
N THR A 5 -23.79 15.51 59.87
CA THR A 5 -22.55 15.12 60.63
C THR A 5 -21.85 13.85 60.09
N ARG A 6 -20.51 13.76 59.94
CA ARG A 6 -19.44 14.14 60.91
C ARG A 6 -18.04 14.06 60.25
N ARG A 7 -17.13 14.90 60.79
CA ARG A 7 -15.65 14.86 60.95
C ARG A 7 -14.90 13.58 60.49
N GLY A 8 -13.65 13.58 60.04
CA GLY A 8 -12.54 14.54 60.13
C GLY A 8 -11.21 13.76 60.06
N GLY A 9 -10.08 14.40 59.74
CA GLY A 9 -8.76 13.75 59.84
C GLY A 9 -7.65 14.36 59.01
N ARG A 10 -7.03 15.43 59.51
CA ARG A 10 -5.71 15.94 59.09
C ARG A 10 -4.64 14.94 59.57
N ASN A 11 -3.61 14.69 58.74
CA ASN A 11 -2.25 14.63 59.29
C ASN A 11 -1.18 15.06 58.28
N LYS A 12 -0.37 16.04 58.70
CA LYS A 12 0.90 16.48 58.08
C LYS A 12 2.04 15.67 58.71
N LYS A 13 3.04 15.26 57.93
CA LYS A 13 4.44 15.22 58.40
C LYS A 13 5.41 15.55 57.25
N LYS A 14 6.32 16.48 57.57
CA LYS A 14 7.50 16.91 56.82
C LYS A 14 8.68 15.96 57.12
N GLY A 15 9.70 15.99 56.25
CA GLY A 15 11.07 15.50 56.46
C GLY A 15 11.71 15.21 55.09
N GLU A 16 12.38 16.17 54.44
CA GLU A 16 13.77 16.63 54.61
C GLU A 16 14.76 16.00 53.61
N ASN A 17 15.29 16.90 52.76
CA ASN A 17 16.55 16.97 52.03
C ASN A 17 17.63 15.88 52.23
N GLY A 18 18.31 15.51 51.12
CA GLY A 18 19.65 14.94 51.20
C GLY A 18 20.20 14.22 49.96
N ALA A 19 20.54 14.96 48.90
CA ALA A 19 21.67 14.60 48.01
C ALA A 19 22.77 15.67 48.23
N PRO A 20 24.06 15.50 47.86
CA PRO A 20 24.70 14.48 47.00
C PRO A 20 26.03 13.93 47.59
N ARG A 21 26.74 13.03 46.87
CA ARG A 21 28.23 13.03 46.69
C ARG A 21 28.76 11.77 45.96
N ARG A 22 29.40 11.99 44.80
CA ARG A 22 30.57 11.27 44.28
C ARG A 22 31.83 11.83 44.99
N PRO A 23 32.92 11.08 45.22
CA PRO A 23 33.95 10.74 44.18
C PRO A 23 34.58 9.34 44.42
N ARG A 24 35.53 8.71 43.68
CA ARG A 24 36.81 9.12 43.07
C ARG A 24 37.30 8.08 42.03
N LYS A 25 38.24 8.52 41.17
CA LYS A 25 39.14 7.73 40.29
C LYS A 25 40.18 6.91 41.08
N GLY A 26 40.61 5.78 40.51
CA GLY A 26 41.87 5.06 40.75
C GLY A 26 41.90 3.82 39.85
N GLN A 27 42.56 3.88 38.69
CA GLN A 27 43.89 3.33 38.37
C GLN A 27 43.98 1.80 38.28
N ALA A 28 44.68 1.37 37.23
CA ALA A 28 44.74 0.05 36.64
C ALA A 28 45.74 -0.89 37.33
N SER A 29 45.58 -2.21 37.16
CA SER A 29 46.70 -3.15 36.96
C SER A 29 46.21 -4.56 36.61
N THR A 30 46.67 -5.05 35.45
CA THR A 30 47.23 -6.39 35.16
C THR A 30 46.62 -7.67 35.77
N GLY A 31 46.32 -8.63 34.89
CA GLY A 31 46.21 -10.04 35.25
C GLY A 31 45.67 -10.90 34.11
N GLY A 32 46.55 -11.47 33.30
CA GLY A 32 46.18 -12.39 32.23
C GLY A 32 45.79 -13.78 32.76
N SER A 33 45.02 -14.53 31.96
CA SER A 33 45.02 -15.99 31.93
C SER A 33 44.41 -16.49 30.62
N THR A 34 45.31 -16.97 29.75
CA THR A 34 45.22 -18.15 28.88
C THR A 34 43.86 -18.84 28.68
N VAL A 35 43.41 -18.97 27.43
CA VAL A 35 42.86 -20.23 26.88
C VAL A 35 43.23 -20.40 25.39
N SER A 36 44.05 -21.42 25.17
CA SER A 36 44.03 -22.45 24.11
C SER A 36 43.68 -22.11 22.64
N ARG A 37 44.74 -22.25 21.84
CA ARG A 37 44.83 -22.65 20.44
C ARG A 37 43.72 -23.61 19.95
N ARG A 38 43.07 -23.25 18.84
CA ARG A 38 42.59 -24.21 17.83
C ARG A 38 42.90 -23.71 16.42
N GLU A 39 43.60 -24.59 15.70
CA GLU A 39 43.96 -24.50 14.29
C GLU A 39 42.73 -24.44 13.36
N GLY A 40 42.88 -23.67 12.27
CA GLY A 40 42.52 -24.11 10.93
C GLY A 40 41.07 -23.91 10.48
N ASN A 41 40.82 -22.84 9.73
CA ASN A 41 40.14 -23.01 8.45
C ASN A 41 40.62 -21.97 7.42
N LYS A 42 41.34 -22.44 6.40
CA LYS A 42 41.72 -21.65 5.22
C LYS A 42 40.47 -21.40 4.40
N VAL A 43 40.01 -20.15 4.33
CA VAL A 43 39.09 -19.74 3.26
C VAL A 43 39.93 -19.12 2.14
N SER A 44 39.87 -19.78 1.00
CA SER A 44 40.53 -19.46 -0.26
C SER A 44 40.32 -18.02 -0.69
N SER A 45 41.42 -17.35 -1.05
CA SER A 45 41.45 -16.07 -1.72
C SER A 45 40.77 -16.15 -3.09
N VAL A 46 39.59 -15.55 -3.19
CA VAL A 46 38.95 -15.33 -4.50
C VAL A 46 39.61 -14.10 -5.12
N LYS A 47 40.17 -14.31 -6.31
CA LYS A 47 40.90 -13.31 -7.11
C LYS A 47 40.05 -12.05 -7.33
N ALA A 48 40.70 -10.90 -7.16
CA ALA A 48 40.19 -9.59 -7.54
C ALA A 48 39.88 -9.55 -9.05
N GLY A 49 38.60 -9.66 -9.38
CA GLY A 49 38.06 -9.46 -10.73
C GLY A 49 37.85 -7.98 -11.01
N ALA A 50 38.35 -7.57 -12.18
CA ALA A 50 38.31 -6.23 -12.75
C ALA A 50 37.02 -5.43 -12.50
N GLY A 51 37.19 -4.18 -12.06
CA GLY A 51 36.11 -3.24 -11.79
C GLY A 51 35.25 -2.98 -13.02
N ARG A 52 34.01 -3.50 -12.99
CA ARG A 52 32.91 -2.95 -13.79
C ARG A 52 32.38 -1.73 -13.04
N LYS A 53 32.65 -0.54 -13.56
CA LYS A 53 32.01 0.72 -13.13
C LYS A 53 30.49 0.49 -13.12
N ARG A 54 29.88 0.47 -11.93
CA ARG A 54 28.43 0.64 -11.77
C ARG A 54 28.08 1.94 -12.49
N ARG A 55 27.39 1.84 -13.62
CA ARG A 55 26.71 3.00 -14.20
C ARG A 55 25.55 3.30 -13.25
N GLU A 56 25.70 4.35 -12.45
CA GLU A 56 24.58 4.94 -11.74
C GLU A 56 23.52 5.31 -12.79
N ALA A 57 22.32 4.77 -12.64
CA ALA A 57 21.17 5.24 -13.39
C ALA A 57 20.98 6.72 -13.02
N PRO A 58 20.82 7.63 -14.00
CA PRO A 58 20.69 9.04 -13.69
C PRO A 58 19.45 9.26 -12.82
N LEU A 59 19.67 9.72 -11.60
CA LEU A 59 18.64 10.28 -10.74
C LEU A 59 17.99 11.46 -11.48
N GLY A 60 16.66 11.41 -11.60
CA GLY A 60 15.79 12.55 -11.87
C GLY A 60 16.14 13.35 -13.12
N ARG A 61 15.46 13.05 -14.24
CA ARG A 61 15.19 14.14 -15.19
C ARG A 61 14.23 15.09 -14.49
N GLU A 62 14.71 16.27 -14.12
CA GLU A 62 13.86 17.43 -13.83
C GLU A 62 12.80 17.51 -14.95
N PRO A 63 11.50 17.50 -14.63
CA PRO A 63 10.50 17.78 -15.64
C PRO A 63 10.71 19.22 -16.08
N GLN A 64 11.27 19.39 -17.29
CA GLN A 64 11.25 20.66 -17.98
C GLN A 64 9.81 21.17 -17.93
N GLY A 65 9.62 22.42 -17.53
CA GLY A 65 8.33 23.10 -17.44
C GLY A 65 7.63 23.24 -18.79
N GLY A 66 7.31 22.11 -19.41
CA GLY A 66 6.35 22.01 -20.48
C GLY A 66 5.00 22.32 -19.89
N GLN A 67 4.29 23.23 -20.54
CA GLN A 67 2.86 23.39 -20.34
C GLN A 67 2.23 22.00 -20.31
N ILE A 68 1.67 21.61 -19.17
CA ILE A 68 0.80 20.45 -19.10
C ILE A 68 -0.29 20.77 -20.14
N PRO A 69 -0.49 19.95 -21.19
CA PRO A 69 -1.66 20.10 -22.05
C PRO A 69 -2.87 20.26 -21.13
N GLU A 70 -3.84 21.12 -21.45
CA GLU A 70 -5.05 21.25 -20.62
C GLU A 70 -5.78 19.90 -20.58
N GLU A 71 -5.37 19.08 -19.62
CA GLU A 71 -5.85 17.73 -19.42
C GLU A 71 -7.16 17.89 -18.69
N ILE A 72 -8.24 17.46 -19.32
CA ILE A 72 -9.57 17.53 -18.71
C ILE A 72 -9.59 16.51 -17.56
N LEU A 73 -9.64 17.02 -16.34
CA LEU A 73 -9.71 16.22 -15.12
C LEU A 73 -11.14 16.18 -14.60
N ARG A 74 -11.59 14.99 -14.24
CA ARG A 74 -12.89 14.74 -13.61
C ARG A 74 -12.66 14.25 -12.19
N LEU A 75 -13.47 14.73 -11.26
CA LEU A 75 -13.46 14.24 -9.88
C LEU A 75 -14.09 12.85 -9.84
N VAL A 76 -13.46 11.92 -9.13
CA VAL A 76 -13.97 10.55 -8.98
C VAL A 76 -13.95 10.14 -7.51
N HIS A 77 -14.85 9.22 -7.14
CA HIS A 77 -14.96 8.70 -5.78
C HIS A 77 -14.88 7.18 -5.78
N ILE A 78 -14.25 6.63 -4.73
CA ILE A 78 -14.31 5.19 -4.46
C ILE A 78 -15.71 4.87 -3.94
N VAL A 79 -16.45 4.04 -4.67
CA VAL A 79 -17.79 3.58 -4.28
C VAL A 79 -17.74 2.19 -3.63
N GLY A 80 -16.73 1.38 -3.96
CA GLY A 80 -16.59 0.03 -3.44
C GLY A 80 -15.16 -0.50 -3.54
N ILE A 81 -14.84 -1.42 -2.63
CA ILE A 81 -13.67 -2.29 -2.70
C ILE A 81 -14.20 -3.70 -2.50
N GLU A 82 -14.17 -4.50 -3.56
CA GLU A 82 -14.85 -5.79 -3.64
C GLU A 82 -13.86 -6.91 -3.89
N VAL A 83 -14.20 -8.11 -3.43
CA VAL A 83 -13.44 -9.35 -3.68
C VAL A 83 -14.41 -10.36 -4.27
N GLN A 84 -14.18 -10.79 -5.51
CA GLN A 84 -15.06 -11.76 -6.17
C GLN A 84 -14.67 -13.20 -5.80
N GLY A 85 -15.42 -13.81 -4.89
CA GLY A 85 -15.22 -15.21 -4.49
C GLY A 85 -14.03 -15.43 -3.54
N PRO A 86 -13.76 -16.69 -3.12
CA PRO A 86 -12.81 -17.00 -2.05
C PRO A 86 -11.34 -16.71 -2.38
N VAL A 87 -11.00 -16.66 -3.67
CA VAL A 87 -9.63 -16.47 -4.19
C VAL A 87 -9.59 -15.29 -5.18
N GLY A 88 -10.64 -14.45 -5.18
CA GLY A 88 -10.76 -13.34 -6.13
C GLY A 88 -9.66 -12.30 -5.95
N GLU A 89 -9.16 -11.79 -7.07
CA GLU A 89 -8.38 -10.56 -7.05
C GLU A 89 -9.27 -9.40 -6.63
N PRO A 90 -8.89 -8.61 -5.61
CA PRO A 90 -9.67 -7.45 -5.20
C PRO A 90 -9.78 -6.42 -6.32
N MET A 91 -10.92 -5.75 -6.39
CA MET A 91 -11.14 -4.62 -7.28
C MET A 91 -11.63 -3.40 -6.51
N VAL A 92 -11.21 -2.22 -6.96
CA VAL A 92 -11.73 -0.94 -6.52
C VAL A 92 -12.64 -0.41 -7.60
N VAL A 93 -13.83 0.04 -7.21
CA VAL A 93 -14.81 0.61 -8.11
C VAL A 93 -14.80 2.12 -7.92
N LEU A 94 -14.47 2.85 -8.98
CA LEU A 94 -14.46 4.31 -9.03
C LEU A 94 -15.69 4.82 -9.79
N LYS A 95 -16.30 5.89 -9.31
CA LYS A 95 -17.40 6.56 -10.00
C LYS A 95 -17.06 8.02 -10.28
N GLU A 96 -17.32 8.46 -11.51
CA GLU A 96 -17.23 9.87 -11.87
C GLU A 96 -18.26 10.71 -11.13
N GLU A 97 -17.84 11.83 -10.54
CA GLU A 97 -18.74 12.78 -9.92
C GLU A 97 -19.54 13.56 -10.96
N GLY A 98 -20.87 13.56 -10.82
CA GLY A 98 -21.77 14.20 -11.78
C GLY A 98 -21.94 13.44 -13.10
N GLY A 99 -21.23 12.32 -13.29
CA GLY A 99 -21.34 11.42 -14.44
C GLY A 99 -22.01 10.08 -14.10
N ASP A 100 -22.19 9.25 -15.13
CA ASP A 100 -22.74 7.89 -15.06
C ASP A 100 -21.67 6.81 -15.29
N ARG A 101 -20.40 7.22 -15.46
CA ARG A 101 -19.27 6.33 -15.70
C ARG A 101 -18.71 5.74 -14.41
N VAL A 102 -18.44 4.43 -14.46
CA VAL A 102 -17.77 3.67 -13.42
C VAL A 102 -16.56 2.95 -13.98
N VAL A 103 -15.44 2.97 -13.24
CA VAL A 103 -14.19 2.31 -13.63
C VAL A 103 -13.79 1.28 -12.57
N PRO A 104 -13.80 -0.02 -12.89
CA PRO A 104 -13.19 -1.04 -12.05
C PRO A 104 -11.67 -1.08 -12.26
N ILE A 105 -10.92 -1.13 -11.15
CA ILE A 105 -9.46 -1.28 -11.14
C ILE A 105 -9.09 -2.45 -10.22
N TRP A 106 -8.52 -3.51 -10.80
CA TRP A 106 -7.97 -4.64 -10.04
C TRP A 106 -6.66 -4.25 -9.36
N ILE A 107 -6.51 -4.66 -8.10
CA ILE A 107 -5.35 -4.36 -7.27
C ILE A 107 -5.00 -5.58 -6.41
N GLY A 108 -3.76 -5.64 -5.90
CA GLY A 108 -3.33 -6.76 -5.07
C GLY A 108 -4.01 -6.79 -3.69
N PRO A 109 -4.10 -7.97 -3.03
CA PRO A 109 -4.67 -8.11 -1.68
C PRO A 109 -4.10 -7.15 -0.63
N THR A 110 -2.77 -7.00 -0.58
CA THR A 110 -2.09 -6.11 0.36
C THR A 110 -2.46 -4.64 0.13
N GLU A 111 -2.59 -4.26 -1.14
CA GLU A 111 -2.94 -2.90 -1.56
C GLU A 111 -4.40 -2.60 -1.24
N ALA A 112 -5.29 -3.56 -1.52
CA ALA A 112 -6.71 -3.46 -1.19
C ALA A 112 -6.92 -3.30 0.31
N GLN A 113 -6.21 -4.08 1.13
CA GLN A 113 -6.26 -3.93 2.58
C GLN A 113 -5.77 -2.54 3.03
N ALA A 114 -4.63 -2.08 2.50
CA ALA A 114 -4.07 -0.78 2.85
C ALA A 114 -5.02 0.37 2.47
N LEU A 115 -5.63 0.30 1.29
CA LEU A 115 -6.64 1.25 0.83
C LEU A 115 -7.91 1.19 1.69
N TYR A 116 -8.44 -0.01 1.95
CA TYR A 116 -9.68 -0.21 2.70
C TYR A 116 -9.60 0.35 4.13
N VAL A 117 -8.48 0.11 4.83
CA VAL A 117 -8.23 0.68 6.17
C VAL A 117 -8.31 2.21 6.14
N GLY A 118 -7.70 2.84 5.14
CA GLY A 118 -7.72 4.30 4.98
C GLY A 118 -9.11 4.83 4.60
N TRP A 119 -9.74 4.19 3.62
CA TRP A 119 -11.07 4.59 3.11
C TRP A 119 -12.16 4.48 4.17
N ARG A 120 -12.15 3.41 4.97
CA ARG A 120 -13.07 3.21 6.10
C ARG A 120 -12.62 3.94 7.38
N LYS A 121 -11.48 4.63 7.35
CA LYS A 121 -10.89 5.34 8.51
C LYS A 121 -10.75 4.43 9.73
N ILE A 122 -10.35 3.18 9.52
CA ILE A 122 -10.17 2.20 10.59
C ILE A 122 -8.90 2.57 11.37
N PRO A 123 -8.98 2.79 12.69
CA PRO A 123 -7.81 3.14 13.48
C PRO A 123 -6.84 1.95 13.58
N THR A 124 -5.54 2.24 13.47
CA THR A 124 -4.47 1.26 13.64
C THR A 124 -3.58 1.65 14.83
N PRO A 125 -3.03 0.68 15.58
CA PRO A 125 -2.17 0.97 16.73
C PRO A 125 -0.82 1.59 16.33
N ARG A 126 -0.39 1.34 15.09
CA ARG A 126 0.81 1.91 14.48
C ARG A 126 0.50 2.38 13.05
N PRO A 127 1.18 3.43 12.57
CA PRO A 127 1.05 3.88 11.19
C PRO A 127 1.40 2.77 10.21
N LEU A 128 0.55 2.56 9.20
CA LEU A 128 0.86 1.67 8.08
C LEU A 128 1.75 2.40 7.07
N THR A 129 2.24 1.68 6.05
CA THR A 129 3.14 2.26 5.04
C THR A 129 2.61 3.54 4.38
N PRO A 130 1.32 3.64 3.96
CA PRO A 130 0.80 4.88 3.39
C PRO A 130 0.76 6.03 4.41
N ASP A 131 0.48 5.72 5.69
CA ASP A 131 0.51 6.71 6.78
C ASP A 131 1.93 7.22 7.00
N LEU A 132 2.91 6.30 7.03
CA LEU A 132 4.34 6.62 7.13
C LEU A 132 4.78 7.53 5.99
N LEU A 133 4.39 7.24 4.75
CA LEU A 133 4.75 8.04 3.60
C LEU A 133 4.19 9.47 3.69
N LEU A 134 2.93 9.64 4.12
CA LEU A 134 2.36 10.98 4.35
C LEU A 134 3.06 11.72 5.49
N MET A 135 3.43 11.03 6.56
CA MET A 135 4.19 11.66 7.67
C MET A 135 5.59 12.10 7.21
N VAL A 136 6.30 11.26 6.45
CA VAL A 136 7.62 11.60 5.89
C VAL A 136 7.50 12.79 4.95
N MET A 137 6.53 12.77 4.04
CA MET A 137 6.26 13.88 3.12
C MET A 137 6.07 15.20 3.87
N ARG A 138 5.20 15.20 4.90
CA ARG A 138 4.94 16.39 5.73
C ARG A 138 6.18 16.82 6.52
N ALA A 139 6.95 15.89 7.07
CA ALA A 139 8.17 16.19 7.82
C ALA A 139 9.24 16.86 6.95
N LEU A 140 9.25 16.57 5.65
CA LEU A 140 10.13 17.20 4.67
C LEU A 140 9.53 18.51 4.08
N GLY A 141 8.39 18.97 4.58
CA GLY A 141 7.72 20.19 4.14
C GLY A 141 6.84 20.03 2.89
N GLY A 142 6.61 18.80 2.45
CA GLY A 142 5.72 18.49 1.34
C GLY A 142 4.26 18.35 1.76
N SER A 143 3.34 18.71 0.86
CA SER A 143 1.91 18.52 1.00
C SER A 143 1.34 17.88 -0.26
N LEU A 144 0.65 16.75 -0.10
CA LEU A 144 -0.10 16.16 -1.20
C LEU A 144 -1.30 17.05 -1.49
N GLU A 145 -1.42 17.55 -2.71
CA GLU A 145 -2.51 18.46 -3.12
C GLU A 145 -3.69 17.69 -3.69
N ARG A 146 -3.37 16.69 -4.54
CA ARG A 146 -4.31 15.82 -5.22
C ARG A 146 -3.58 14.63 -5.81
N VAL A 147 -4.36 13.66 -6.26
CA VAL A 147 -3.86 12.55 -7.07
C VAL A 147 -4.63 12.51 -8.38
N VAL A 148 -3.96 12.10 -9.46
CA VAL A 148 -4.57 12.00 -10.78
C VAL A 148 -4.34 10.60 -11.31
N LEU A 149 -5.43 9.88 -11.55
CA LEU A 149 -5.45 8.61 -12.27
C LEU A 149 -5.39 8.94 -13.76
N THR A 150 -4.39 8.40 -14.45
CA THR A 150 -4.07 8.76 -15.82
C THR A 150 -4.36 7.59 -16.75
N THR A 151 -3.64 7.53 -17.88
CA THR A 151 -3.92 6.60 -18.97
C THR A 151 -3.80 5.13 -18.56
N VAL A 152 -4.31 4.27 -19.44
CA VAL A 152 -4.13 2.83 -19.40
C VAL A 152 -3.23 2.46 -20.57
N ALA A 153 -2.11 1.80 -20.29
CA ALA A 153 -1.27 1.21 -21.32
C ALA A 153 -1.08 -0.27 -21.02
N LEU A 154 -1.34 -1.14 -22.01
CA LEU A 154 -1.21 -2.59 -21.87
C LEU A 154 -1.94 -3.14 -20.63
N ASN A 155 -3.18 -2.69 -20.41
CA ASN A 155 -4.02 -3.07 -19.27
C ASN A 155 -3.45 -2.68 -17.89
N THR A 156 -2.45 -1.80 -17.86
CA THR A 156 -1.86 -1.24 -16.64
C THR A 156 -2.31 0.20 -16.49
N TYR A 157 -3.00 0.48 -15.40
CA TYR A 157 -3.40 1.84 -15.02
C TYR A 157 -2.22 2.58 -14.39
N PHE A 158 -2.07 3.85 -14.75
CA PHE A 158 -1.07 4.75 -14.17
C PHE A 158 -1.74 5.82 -13.31
N ALA A 159 -0.97 6.39 -12.39
CA ALA A 159 -1.41 7.53 -11.59
C ALA A 159 -0.22 8.43 -11.28
N ARG A 160 -0.51 9.66 -10.87
CA ARG A 160 0.51 10.59 -10.37
C ARG A 160 0.05 11.26 -9.07
N LEU A 161 1.00 11.49 -8.19
CA LEU A 161 0.86 12.35 -7.02
C LEU A 161 1.27 13.76 -7.42
N GLU A 162 0.47 14.75 -7.06
CA GLU A 162 0.84 16.16 -7.19
C GLU A 162 1.11 16.71 -5.79
N ILE A 163 2.39 16.96 -5.51
CA ILE A 163 2.90 17.32 -4.18
C ILE A 163 3.49 18.71 -4.25
N ARG A 164 3.01 19.62 -3.40
CA ARG A 164 3.60 20.95 -3.24
C ARG A 164 4.66 20.93 -2.15
N ASP A 165 5.85 21.42 -2.46
CA ASP A 165 6.92 21.58 -1.47
C ASP A 165 6.79 22.86 -0.64
N SER A 166 7.72 23.06 0.29
CA SER A 166 7.72 24.18 1.23
C SER A 166 7.98 25.55 0.58
N VAL A 167 8.51 25.58 -0.65
CA VAL A 167 8.73 26.82 -1.42
C VAL A 167 7.63 27.05 -2.47
N GLY A 168 6.62 26.17 -2.50
CA GLY A 168 5.42 26.29 -3.32
C GLY A 168 5.52 25.63 -4.70
N VAL A 169 6.62 24.95 -5.02
CA VAL A 169 6.78 24.23 -6.30
C VAL A 169 5.94 22.96 -6.30
N LEU A 170 5.25 22.73 -7.41
CA LEU A 170 4.43 21.53 -7.60
C LEU A 170 5.25 20.43 -8.28
N HIS A 171 5.48 19.34 -7.56
CA HIS A 171 6.16 18.15 -8.03
C HIS A 171 5.14 17.10 -8.46
N THR A 172 5.44 16.42 -9.56
CA THR A 172 4.64 15.30 -10.07
C THR A 172 5.43 14.01 -9.92
N ILE A 173 4.87 13.02 -9.22
CA ILE A 173 5.51 11.73 -8.99
C ILE A 173 4.64 10.62 -9.56
N ASP A 174 5.19 9.83 -10.48
CA ASP A 174 4.55 8.63 -11.02
C ASP A 174 4.33 7.59 -9.91
N THR A 175 3.16 6.95 -9.93
CA THR A 175 2.78 5.97 -8.91
C THR A 175 1.71 5.01 -9.43
N ARG A 176 1.52 3.90 -8.71
CA ARG A 176 0.43 2.97 -9.00
C ARG A 176 -0.89 3.56 -8.49
N PRO A 177 -2.02 3.32 -9.19
CA PRO A 177 -3.34 3.77 -8.73
C PRO A 177 -3.68 3.33 -7.30
N SER A 178 -3.33 2.11 -6.90
CA SER A 178 -3.59 1.60 -5.56
C SER A 178 -2.94 2.45 -4.46
N ASP A 179 -1.65 2.80 -4.65
CA ASP A 179 -0.90 3.65 -3.74
C ASP A 179 -1.43 5.09 -3.74
N ALA A 180 -1.72 5.65 -4.92
CA ALA A 180 -2.32 6.98 -5.07
C ALA A 180 -3.64 7.10 -4.32
N MET A 181 -4.56 6.15 -4.53
CA MET A 181 -5.84 6.12 -3.84
C MET A 181 -5.66 5.97 -2.33
N ALA A 182 -4.73 5.10 -1.88
CA ALA A 182 -4.49 4.85 -0.46
C ALA A 182 -3.96 6.09 0.27
N LEU A 183 -3.15 6.90 -0.40
CA LEU A 183 -2.68 8.19 0.09
C LEU A 183 -3.79 9.24 0.06
N ALA A 184 -4.56 9.30 -1.03
CA ALA A 184 -5.62 10.29 -1.20
C ALA A 184 -6.70 10.20 -0.12
N VAL A 185 -7.20 8.99 0.15
CA VAL A 185 -8.23 8.78 1.18
C VAL A 185 -7.75 9.13 2.60
N ARG A 186 -6.45 8.98 2.87
CA ARG A 186 -5.83 9.32 4.16
C ARG A 186 -5.53 10.79 4.31
N ALA A 187 -5.05 11.42 3.23
CA ALA A 187 -4.76 12.84 3.21
C ALA A 187 -6.02 13.70 3.09
N GLY A 188 -7.13 13.11 2.62
CA GLY A 188 -8.38 13.84 2.38
C GLY A 188 -8.29 14.77 1.17
N VAL A 189 -7.51 14.39 0.16
CA VAL A 189 -7.28 15.20 -1.04
C VAL A 189 -8.13 14.70 -2.21
N PRO A 190 -8.39 15.53 -3.23
CA PRO A 190 -9.14 15.11 -4.40
C PRO A 190 -8.47 13.94 -5.16
N LEU A 191 -9.30 12.98 -5.56
CA LEU A 191 -8.95 11.90 -6.48
C LEU A 191 -9.53 12.24 -7.86
N LEU A 192 -8.66 12.55 -8.81
CA LEU A 192 -9.06 12.95 -10.16
C LEU A 192 -8.77 11.80 -11.13
N ALA A 193 -9.52 11.73 -12.23
CA ALA A 193 -9.22 10.89 -13.37
C ALA A 193 -9.19 11.72 -14.65
N THR A 194 -8.33 11.35 -15.60
CA THR A 194 -8.29 12.01 -16.90
C THR A 194 -9.50 11.61 -17.74
N GLU A 195 -10.01 12.53 -18.55
CA GLU A 195 -11.09 12.25 -19.49
C GLU A 195 -10.73 11.08 -20.44
N GLU A 196 -9.45 10.96 -20.81
CA GLU A 196 -8.93 9.84 -21.60
C GLU A 196 -9.11 8.49 -20.89
N MET A 197 -8.75 8.42 -19.61
CA MET A 197 -8.92 7.20 -18.80
C MET A 197 -10.40 6.83 -18.67
N LEU A 198 -11.24 7.81 -18.33
CA LEU A 198 -12.68 7.59 -18.17
C LEU A 198 -13.35 7.19 -19.49
N SER A 199 -12.92 7.75 -20.61
CA SER A 199 -13.46 7.38 -21.92
C SER A 199 -13.05 5.98 -22.37
N ARG A 200 -11.86 5.51 -21.97
CA ARG A 200 -11.36 4.16 -22.33
C ARG A 200 -11.88 3.05 -21.43
N SER A 201 -11.97 3.33 -20.13
CA SER A 201 -12.26 2.32 -19.11
C SER A 201 -13.61 2.49 -18.43
N GLY A 202 -14.30 3.61 -18.67
CA GLY A 202 -15.59 3.92 -18.08
C GLY A 202 -16.70 3.03 -18.63
N ILE A 203 -17.39 2.36 -17.73
CA ILE A 203 -18.62 1.62 -18.00
C ILE A 203 -19.77 2.56 -17.64
N HIS A 204 -20.68 2.81 -18.59
CA HIS A 204 -21.88 3.60 -18.34
C HIS A 204 -22.92 2.76 -17.60
N ILE A 205 -23.33 3.20 -16.41
CA ILE A 205 -24.44 2.56 -15.69
C ILE A 205 -25.75 2.99 -16.37
N THR A 206 -26.25 2.18 -17.29
CA THR A 206 -27.63 2.30 -17.76
C THR A 206 -28.56 1.80 -16.64
N GLN A 207 -29.55 2.60 -16.27
CA GLN A 207 -30.62 2.20 -15.34
C GLN A 207 -31.42 1.07 -16.01
N GLY A 208 -31.01 -0.19 -15.86
CA GLY A 208 -31.73 -1.31 -16.51
C GLY A 208 -31.06 -2.68 -16.62
N SER A 209 -29.91 -2.97 -16.01
CA SER A 209 -29.31 -4.32 -16.11
C SER A 209 -28.41 -4.68 -14.92
N ALA A 210 -29.03 -4.80 -13.75
CA ALA A 210 -28.47 -5.52 -12.62
C ALA A 210 -28.77 -7.03 -12.75
N SER A 211 -28.32 -7.69 -13.83
CA SER A 211 -28.44 -9.15 -13.99
C SER A 211 -27.66 -9.68 -15.21
N SER A 212 -26.35 -9.50 -15.27
CA SER A 212 -25.51 -10.29 -16.19
C SER A 212 -24.02 -10.12 -15.89
N LEU A 213 -23.62 -10.55 -14.69
CA LEU A 213 -22.25 -10.95 -14.39
C LEU A 213 -22.36 -12.28 -13.63
N GLY A 214 -22.36 -13.38 -14.38
CA GLY A 214 -22.33 -14.74 -13.82
C GLY A 214 -23.21 -15.73 -14.56
N SER A 215 -22.66 -16.37 -15.60
CA SER A 215 -22.84 -17.78 -15.99
C SER A 215 -22.40 -17.98 -17.45
N GLN A 216 -21.11 -18.19 -17.69
CA GLN A 216 -20.72 -19.06 -18.81
C GLN A 216 -20.82 -20.48 -18.26
N GLU A 217 -21.94 -21.13 -18.53
CA GLU A 217 -22.05 -22.58 -18.41
C GLU A 217 -21.19 -23.19 -19.51
N GLU A 218 -20.12 -23.88 -19.13
CA GLU A 218 -19.43 -24.80 -20.02
C GLU A 218 -20.39 -25.94 -20.38
N ASP A 219 -20.77 -25.96 -21.66
CA ASP A 219 -21.35 -27.12 -22.33
C ASP A 219 -20.32 -28.27 -22.28
N THR A 220 -20.50 -29.15 -21.29
CA THR A 220 -19.85 -30.47 -21.26
C THR A 220 -20.92 -31.53 -21.22
N SER A 221 -21.63 -31.65 -22.35
CA SER A 221 -22.41 -32.85 -22.64
C SER A 221 -21.47 -34.07 -22.64
N PRO A 222 -21.71 -35.12 -21.84
CA PRO A 222 -20.87 -36.33 -21.85
C PRO A 222 -21.11 -37.15 -23.13
N PRO A 223 -20.08 -37.74 -23.75
CA PRO A 223 -20.26 -38.62 -24.90
C PRO A 223 -20.88 -39.96 -24.48
N ASP A 224 -21.83 -40.41 -25.29
CA ASP A 224 -22.60 -41.66 -25.20
C ASP A 224 -21.71 -42.93 -25.28
N PRO A 225 -21.83 -43.91 -24.37
CA PRO A 225 -21.05 -45.14 -24.42
C PRO A 225 -21.85 -46.25 -25.12
N SER A 226 -21.91 -46.22 -26.45
CA SER A 226 -22.35 -47.40 -27.20
C SER A 226 -21.66 -47.51 -28.55
N GLU A 227 -20.40 -47.95 -28.56
CA GLU A 227 -19.86 -48.76 -29.65
C GLU A 227 -18.53 -49.41 -29.23
N GLY A 228 -18.58 -50.73 -29.03
CA GLY A 228 -17.44 -51.54 -28.58
C GLY A 228 -17.73 -53.02 -28.76
N GLY A 229 -18.06 -53.42 -29.98
CA GLY A 229 -18.13 -54.83 -30.37
C GLY A 229 -16.72 -55.41 -30.53
N GLY A 230 -16.46 -56.56 -29.90
CA GLY A 230 -15.25 -57.35 -30.15
C GLY A 230 -14.85 -58.24 -28.99
N ASN A 231 -15.59 -59.32 -28.74
CA ASN A 231 -15.14 -60.39 -27.85
C ASN A 231 -14.44 -61.47 -28.71
N PRO A 232 -13.21 -61.90 -28.41
CA PRO A 232 -12.55 -62.98 -29.15
C PRO A 232 -13.09 -64.36 -28.74
N PRO A 233 -13.03 -65.39 -29.61
CA PRO A 233 -13.55 -66.71 -29.30
C PRO A 233 -12.47 -67.60 -28.64
N GLY A 234 -12.88 -68.39 -27.66
CA GLY A 234 -12.15 -69.54 -27.14
C GLY A 234 -12.82 -70.04 -25.86
N GLU A 235 -13.03 -71.33 -25.60
CA GLU A 235 -12.89 -72.58 -26.34
C GLU A 235 -13.73 -73.57 -25.51
N ARG A 236 -14.46 -74.49 -26.14
CA ARG A 236 -15.13 -75.58 -25.42
C ARG A 236 -14.17 -76.77 -25.32
N ASN A 237 -14.24 -77.40 -24.14
CA ASN A 237 -13.66 -78.67 -23.67
C ASN A 237 -12.30 -78.58 -22.98
#